data_AF-A0A835RAX1-F1
#
_entry.id   AF-A0A835RAX1-F1
#
_cell.length_a   1.000
_cell.length_b   1.000
_cell.length_c   1.000
_cell.angle_alpha   90.00
_cell.angle_beta   90.00
_cell.angle_gamma   90.00
#
_symmetry.space_group_name_H-M   'P 1'
#
loop_
_entity.id
_entity.type
_entity.pdbx_description
1 polymer ?
#
loop_
_entity_poly.entity_id
_entity_poly.type
_entity_poly.pdbx_seq_one_letter_code
_entity_poly.pdbx_strand_id
1 'polypeptide(L)'
;MEFFLKPRSSCILFCLSAFFLAASVHAHIAEFDEHWQRRAEEARAKAHESYNPDPQSAANEFNVAVHKAMDRNSTRRELVSRKRRNDEPCMATNPIDRCWRCRSDWANHRKRLAFCGKGFGRNALGGVRGRFYVVTDASDDDLVNPRPGTLRHAVIQEEPLWIVFSRDMIIRLNEELIMNSYKTIDARGANVHIAYGAQITIQFVHNVIIHNLHIHDISPGAAE
;
A
#
# COMPACT_ATOMS: atom_id res chain seq x y z
N MET A 1 52.20 -41.54 6.36
CA MET A 1 52.37 -40.23 5.68
C MET A 1 51.25 -39.33 6.18
N GLU A 2 51.38 -38.83 7.41
CA GLU A 2 50.42 -37.88 8.00
C GLU A 2 51.14 -36.55 8.16
N PHE A 3 50.82 -35.59 7.29
CA PHE A 3 51.22 -34.20 7.46
C PHE A 3 50.32 -33.57 8.52
N PHE A 4 50.72 -33.71 9.79
CA PHE A 4 50.17 -32.87 10.85
C PHE A 4 50.72 -31.45 10.69
N LEU A 5 49.95 -30.60 10.00
CA LEU A 5 50.16 -29.15 9.96
C LEU A 5 50.09 -28.60 11.39
N LYS A 6 51.25 -28.32 11.97
CA LYS A 6 51.37 -27.63 13.27
C LYS A 6 50.97 -26.17 13.05
N PRO A 7 49.83 -25.68 13.57
CA PRO A 7 49.43 -24.30 13.36
C PRO A 7 50.46 -23.39 14.03
N ARG A 8 51.15 -22.57 13.24
CA ARG A 8 52.07 -21.56 13.75
C ARG A 8 51.28 -20.61 14.65
N SER A 9 51.73 -20.37 15.89
CA SER A 9 51.06 -19.48 16.86
C SER A 9 50.71 -18.10 16.30
N SER A 10 51.46 -17.64 15.29
CA SER A 10 51.17 -16.40 14.54
C SER A 10 49.82 -16.43 13.81
N CYS A 11 49.42 -17.56 13.21
CA CYS A 11 48.11 -17.72 12.56
C CYS A 11 46.96 -17.74 13.58
N ILE A 12 47.18 -18.32 14.76
CA ILE A 12 46.16 -18.33 15.83
C ILE A 12 45.94 -16.91 16.36
N LEU A 13 47.02 -16.15 16.58
CA LEU A 13 46.93 -14.75 17.02
C LEU A 13 46.24 -13.86 15.99
N PHE A 14 46.51 -14.09 14.70
CA PHE A 14 45.89 -13.35 13.59
C PHE A 14 44.40 -13.69 13.42
N CYS A 15 44.02 -14.96 13.60
CA CYS A 15 42.61 -15.37 13.59
C CYS A 15 41.84 -14.79 14.79
N LEU A 16 42.45 -14.75 15.98
CA LEU A 16 41.83 -14.14 17.17
C LEU A 16 41.68 -12.63 17.02
N SER A 17 42.69 -11.92 16.49
CA SER A 17 42.60 -10.48 16.26
C SER A 17 41.57 -10.12 15.18
N ALA A 18 41.46 -10.93 14.12
CA ALA A 18 40.42 -10.77 13.11
C ALA A 18 39.00 -11.03 13.66
N PHE A 19 38.84 -11.98 14.60
CA PHE A 19 37.57 -12.23 15.29
C PHE A 19 37.16 -11.06 16.20
N PHE A 20 38.10 -10.46 16.94
CA PHE A 20 37.85 -9.28 17.77
C PHE A 20 37.53 -8.03 16.93
N LEU A 21 38.17 -7.86 15.77
CA LEU A 21 37.85 -6.79 14.82
C LEU A 21 36.47 -7.00 14.19
N ALA A 22 36.10 -8.22 13.81
CA ALA A 22 34.76 -8.51 13.29
C ALA A 22 33.65 -8.31 14.34
N ALA A 23 33.91 -8.65 15.61
CA ALA A 23 32.96 -8.42 16.70
C ALA A 23 32.77 -6.93 17.07
N SER A 24 33.72 -6.06 16.68
CA SER A 24 33.64 -4.61 16.91
C SER A 24 33.07 -3.84 15.72
N VAL A 25 32.87 -4.47 14.55
CA VAL A 25 32.03 -3.93 13.48
C VAL A 25 30.57 -4.14 13.86
N HIS A 26 30.08 -3.33 14.79
CA HIS A 26 28.64 -3.05 14.83
C HIS A 26 28.36 -2.25 13.55
N ALA A 27 27.94 -2.94 12.49
CA ALA A 27 27.19 -2.26 11.45
C ALA A 27 26.09 -1.46 12.16
N HIS A 28 25.91 -0.18 11.84
CA HIS A 28 24.79 0.64 12.31
C HIS A 28 23.48 0.01 11.80
N ILE A 29 23.09 -1.11 12.40
CA ILE A 29 21.77 -1.70 12.27
C ILE A 29 20.90 -0.80 13.13
N ALA A 30 19.92 -0.15 12.51
CA ALA A 30 18.91 0.61 13.23
C ALA A 30 18.35 -0.28 14.36
N GLU A 31 18.61 0.08 15.61
CA GLU A 31 18.03 -0.58 16.76
C GLU A 31 16.56 -0.15 16.82
N PHE A 32 15.70 -0.97 16.22
CA PHE A 32 14.26 -0.75 16.26
C PHE A 32 13.77 -0.95 17.70
N ASP A 33 12.97 -0.01 18.19
CA ASP A 33 12.27 -0.16 19.47
C ASP A 33 11.29 -1.35 19.45
N GLU A 34 10.81 -1.75 20.64
CA GLU A 34 9.91 -2.90 20.80
C GLU A 34 8.63 -2.77 19.93
N HIS A 35 8.13 -1.55 19.75
CA HIS A 35 6.94 -1.28 18.96
C HIS A 35 7.19 -1.58 17.48
N TRP A 36 8.30 -1.12 16.92
CA TRP A 36 8.67 -1.39 15.53
C TRP A 36 9.01 -2.87 15.29
N GLN A 37 9.64 -3.53 16.27
CA GLN A 37 9.88 -4.97 16.20
C GLN A 37 8.57 -5.77 16.13
N ARG A 38 7.60 -5.44 16.98
CA ARG A 38 6.28 -6.08 16.99
C ARG A 38 5.54 -5.86 15.67
N ARG A 39 5.51 -4.62 15.16
CA ARG A 39 4.93 -4.31 13.84
C ARG A 39 5.59 -5.12 12.72
N ALA A 40 6.91 -5.25 12.75
CA ALA A 40 7.64 -6.02 11.76
C ALA A 40 7.31 -7.52 11.81
N GLU A 41 7.19 -8.09 13.02
CA GLU A 41 6.79 -9.48 13.23
C GLU A 41 5.36 -9.76 12.72
N GLU A 42 4.40 -8.91 13.09
CA GLU A 42 3.01 -9.02 12.63
C GLU A 42 2.90 -8.90 11.11
N ALA A 43 3.59 -7.93 10.51
CA ALA A 43 3.63 -7.76 9.07
C ALA A 43 4.26 -8.98 8.37
N ARG A 44 5.31 -9.57 8.95
CA ARG A 44 5.95 -10.79 8.43
C ARG A 44 5.03 -11.99 8.52
N ALA A 45 4.32 -12.17 9.63
CA ALA A 45 3.33 -13.23 9.79
C ALA A 45 2.21 -13.10 8.75
N LYS A 46 1.70 -11.89 8.52
CA LYS A 46 0.69 -11.63 7.48
C LYS A 46 1.20 -11.81 6.06
N ALA A 47 2.46 -11.47 5.79
CA ALA A 47 3.09 -11.75 4.51
C ALA A 47 3.20 -13.26 4.25
N HIS A 48 3.53 -14.04 5.29
CA HIS A 48 3.58 -15.50 5.21
C HIS A 48 2.18 -16.11 5.00
N GLU A 49 1.16 -15.66 5.73
CA GLU A 49 -0.23 -16.09 5.54
C GLU A 49 -0.75 -15.78 4.13
N SER A 50 -0.31 -14.65 3.54
CA SER A 50 -0.71 -14.22 2.20
C SER A 50 0.11 -14.86 1.08
N TYR A 51 1.10 -15.69 1.41
CA TYR A 51 1.97 -16.34 0.43
C TYR A 51 1.16 -17.29 -0.44
N ASN A 52 1.31 -17.16 -1.76
CA ASN A 52 0.74 -18.09 -2.72
C ASN A 52 1.84 -19.08 -3.16
N PRO A 53 1.73 -20.38 -2.83
CA PRO A 53 2.71 -21.38 -3.25
C PRO A 53 2.76 -21.59 -4.77
N ASP A 54 1.70 -21.21 -5.49
CA ASP A 54 1.67 -21.19 -6.96
C ASP A 54 1.51 -19.74 -7.46
N PRO A 55 2.60 -18.97 -7.62
CA PRO A 55 2.53 -17.60 -8.13
C PRO A 55 2.01 -17.53 -9.58
N GLN A 56 2.15 -18.60 -10.38
CA GLN A 56 1.66 -18.62 -11.75
C GLN A 56 0.13 -18.62 -11.78
N SER A 57 -0.53 -19.30 -10.82
CA SER A 57 -2.00 -19.25 -10.69
C SER A 57 -2.52 -17.82 -10.54
N ALA A 58 -1.87 -16.97 -9.73
CA ALA A 58 -2.29 -15.59 -9.51
C ALA A 58 -2.12 -14.73 -10.77
N ALA A 59 -1.03 -14.92 -11.52
CA ALA A 59 -0.81 -14.26 -12.79
C ALA A 59 -1.83 -14.73 -13.85
N ASN A 60 -2.08 -16.04 -13.93
CA ASN A 60 -3.05 -16.62 -14.86
C ASN A 60 -4.47 -16.16 -14.56
N GLU A 61 -4.89 -16.09 -13.30
CA GLU A 61 -6.20 -15.56 -12.90
C GLU A 61 -6.36 -14.10 -13.36
N PHE A 62 -5.33 -13.28 -13.21
CA PHE A 62 -5.33 -11.90 -13.70
C PHE A 62 -5.42 -11.83 -15.22
N ASN A 63 -4.62 -12.62 -15.95
CA ASN A 63 -4.65 -12.70 -17.42
C ASN A 63 -6.03 -13.10 -17.94
N VAL A 64 -6.65 -14.13 -17.34
CA VAL A 64 -8.02 -14.55 -17.67
C VAL A 64 -9.01 -13.40 -17.45
N ALA A 65 -8.87 -12.63 -16.37
CA ALA A 65 -9.73 -11.49 -16.11
C ALA A 65 -9.54 -10.37 -17.16
N VAL A 66 -8.30 -10.13 -17.61
CA VAL A 66 -7.99 -9.17 -18.68
C VAL A 66 -8.60 -9.62 -20.00
N HIS A 67 -8.40 -10.87 -20.42
CA HIS A 67 -8.99 -11.41 -21.65
C HIS A 67 -10.52 -11.28 -21.63
N LYS A 68 -11.18 -11.68 -20.55
CA LYS A 68 -12.64 -11.51 -20.38
C LYS A 68 -13.09 -10.05 -20.47
N ALA A 69 -12.29 -9.10 -19.99
CA ALA A 69 -12.61 -7.68 -20.08
C ALA A 69 -12.44 -7.13 -21.51
N MET A 70 -11.48 -7.68 -22.27
CA MET A 70 -11.21 -7.32 -23.67
C MET A 70 -12.17 -7.98 -24.65
N ASP A 71 -12.71 -9.17 -24.32
CA ASP A 71 -13.69 -9.92 -25.10
C ASP A 71 -15.07 -9.23 -25.10
N ARG A 72 -15.12 -8.01 -25.65
CA ARG A 72 -16.35 -7.39 -26.13
C ARG A 72 -16.74 -8.17 -27.38
N ASN A 73 -17.61 -9.16 -27.20
CA ASN A 73 -18.15 -10.02 -28.24
C ASN A 73 -18.75 -9.18 -29.39
N SER A 74 -17.93 -8.92 -30.41
CA SER A 74 -18.19 -8.13 -31.61
C SER A 74 -19.11 -8.84 -32.62
N THR A 75 -19.82 -9.91 -32.24
CA THR A 75 -20.55 -10.72 -33.24
C THR A 75 -21.98 -11.12 -32.92
N ARG A 76 -22.59 -10.82 -31.76
CA ARG A 76 -23.97 -11.34 -31.55
C ARG A 76 -24.81 -10.72 -30.43
N ARG A 77 -25.16 -9.42 -30.46
CA ARG A 77 -26.31 -8.90 -29.68
C ARG A 77 -26.77 -7.46 -29.94
N GLU A 78 -26.39 -6.82 -31.05
CA GLU A 78 -26.84 -5.44 -31.33
C GLU A 78 -28.34 -5.31 -31.69
N LEU A 79 -29.06 -6.41 -31.92
CA LEU A 79 -30.45 -6.36 -32.38
C LEU A 79 -31.53 -6.57 -31.29
N VAL A 80 -31.16 -6.80 -30.02
CA VAL A 80 -32.15 -7.04 -28.94
C VAL A 80 -32.21 -5.91 -27.91
N SER A 81 -31.22 -5.01 -27.86
CA SER A 81 -31.11 -4.00 -26.79
C SER A 81 -31.70 -2.62 -27.13
N ARG A 82 -32.39 -2.47 -28.27
CA ARG A 82 -33.06 -1.20 -28.64
C ARG A 82 -34.24 -0.83 -27.74
N LYS A 83 -34.51 -1.58 -26.67
CA LYS A 83 -35.56 -1.28 -25.71
C LYS A 83 -35.01 -1.23 -24.29
N ARG A 84 -34.44 -0.07 -23.95
CA ARG A 84 -34.58 0.69 -22.69
C ARG A 84 -33.24 1.20 -22.12
N ARG A 85 -33.24 2.52 -21.93
CA ARG A 85 -32.44 3.37 -21.04
C ARG A 85 -31.15 3.93 -21.62
N ASN A 86 -30.89 5.16 -21.23
CA ASN A 86 -29.74 6.01 -21.50
C ASN A 86 -28.42 5.44 -20.92
N ASP A 87 -28.22 4.13 -20.96
CA ASP A 87 -27.03 3.46 -20.46
C ASP A 87 -25.98 3.47 -21.59
N GLU A 88 -25.14 4.50 -21.61
CA GLU A 88 -23.89 4.41 -22.33
C GLU A 88 -23.12 3.17 -21.86
N PRO A 89 -22.61 2.34 -22.79
CA PRO A 89 -21.84 1.16 -22.41
C PRO A 89 -20.63 1.58 -21.58
N CYS A 90 -20.44 0.93 -20.43
CA CYS A 90 -19.35 1.27 -19.52
C CYS A 90 -18.00 1.41 -20.24
N MET A 91 -17.34 2.55 -20.03
CA MET A 91 -16.09 2.90 -20.72
C MET A 91 -14.84 2.25 -20.12
N ALA A 92 -14.95 1.62 -18.94
CA ALA A 92 -13.81 0.94 -18.32
C ALA A 92 -13.32 -0.24 -19.18
N THR A 93 -12.02 -0.26 -19.46
CA THR A 93 -11.39 -1.26 -20.33
C THR A 93 -10.76 -2.42 -19.56
N ASN A 94 -10.25 -2.18 -18.35
CA ASN A 94 -9.60 -3.19 -17.51
C ASN A 94 -10.57 -3.85 -16.50
N PRO A 95 -10.30 -5.09 -16.05
CA PRO A 95 -11.19 -5.83 -15.15
C PRO A 95 -11.34 -5.20 -13.76
N ILE A 96 -10.34 -4.46 -13.26
CA ILE A 96 -10.37 -3.80 -11.95
C ILE A 96 -11.41 -2.67 -12.00
N ASP A 97 -11.31 -1.77 -12.98
CA ASP A 97 -12.24 -0.67 -13.13
C ASP A 97 -13.64 -1.15 -13.48
N ARG A 98 -13.78 -2.18 -14.30
CA ARG A 98 -15.11 -2.73 -14.62
C ARG A 98 -15.87 -3.21 -13.38
N CYS A 99 -15.16 -3.72 -12.37
CA CYS A 99 -15.76 -4.22 -11.13
C CYS A 99 -16.47 -3.15 -10.30
N TRP A 100 -16.04 -1.89 -10.38
CA TRP A 100 -16.61 -0.79 -9.59
C TRP A 100 -17.13 0.39 -10.44
N ARG A 101 -16.40 0.82 -11.47
CA ARG A 101 -16.68 2.02 -12.28
C ARG A 101 -17.87 1.86 -13.21
N CYS A 102 -18.20 0.62 -13.61
CA CYS A 102 -19.37 0.33 -14.44
C CYS A 102 -20.71 0.34 -13.66
N ARG A 103 -20.67 0.64 -12.36
CA ARG A 103 -21.88 0.73 -11.55
C ARG A 103 -22.19 2.19 -11.32
N SER A 104 -23.36 2.64 -11.77
CA SER A 104 -23.80 4.04 -11.62
C SER A 104 -23.95 4.47 -10.15
N ASP A 105 -24.12 3.51 -9.23
CA ASP A 105 -24.25 3.70 -7.79
C ASP A 105 -22.93 3.57 -7.02
N TRP A 106 -21.77 3.63 -7.69
CA TRP A 106 -20.47 3.40 -7.04
C TRP A 106 -20.23 4.33 -5.84
N ALA A 107 -20.72 5.57 -5.89
CA ALA A 107 -20.58 6.54 -4.81
C ALA A 107 -21.27 6.08 -3.53
N ASN A 108 -22.47 5.48 -3.65
CA ASN A 108 -23.21 4.89 -2.54
C ASN A 108 -22.59 3.57 -2.04
N HIS A 109 -21.79 2.91 -2.88
CA HIS A 109 -21.10 1.66 -2.58
C HIS A 109 -19.58 1.80 -2.66
N ARG A 110 -19.05 2.92 -2.17
CA ARG A 110 -17.65 3.34 -2.34
C ARG A 110 -16.66 2.23 -1.98
N LYS A 111 -16.95 1.51 -0.91
CA LYS A 111 -16.12 0.43 -0.37
C LYS A 111 -16.01 -0.83 -1.23
N ARG A 112 -16.87 -0.99 -2.25
CA ARG A 112 -16.82 -2.12 -3.18
C ARG A 112 -15.46 -2.24 -3.87
N LEU A 113 -14.76 -1.12 -4.06
CA LEU A 113 -13.41 -1.07 -4.62
C LEU A 113 -12.45 -2.06 -3.94
N ALA A 114 -12.57 -2.29 -2.63
CA ALA A 114 -11.70 -3.22 -1.89
C ALA A 114 -11.76 -4.66 -2.39
N PHE A 115 -12.84 -5.04 -3.09
CA PHE A 115 -13.01 -6.39 -3.64
C PHE A 115 -12.67 -6.48 -5.13
N CYS A 116 -12.20 -5.37 -5.73
CA CYS A 116 -11.88 -5.30 -7.15
C CYS A 116 -10.39 -5.53 -7.45
N GLY A 117 -9.56 -5.69 -6.42
CA GLY A 117 -8.13 -5.97 -6.56
C GLY A 117 -7.86 -7.25 -7.36
N LYS A 118 -6.74 -7.26 -8.09
CA LYS A 118 -6.26 -8.41 -8.88
C LYS A 118 -4.78 -8.64 -8.64
N GLY A 119 -4.27 -9.79 -9.09
CA GLY A 119 -2.88 -10.19 -8.88
C GLY A 119 -2.56 -10.51 -7.42
N PHE A 120 -1.30 -10.32 -7.01
CA PHE A 120 -0.86 -10.64 -5.65
C PHE A 120 -1.51 -9.75 -4.57
N GLY A 121 -1.84 -8.50 -4.90
CA GLY A 121 -2.51 -7.57 -3.99
C GLY A 121 -4.02 -7.77 -3.83
N ARG A 122 -4.63 -8.79 -4.49
CA ARG A 122 -6.09 -8.95 -4.56
C ARG A 122 -6.80 -9.10 -3.20
N ASN A 123 -6.08 -9.53 -2.17
CA ASN A 123 -6.62 -9.74 -0.83
C ASN A 123 -6.53 -8.49 0.07
N ALA A 124 -5.95 -7.38 -0.40
CA ALA A 124 -5.89 -6.15 0.36
C ALA A 124 -7.30 -5.55 0.50
N LEU A 125 -7.87 -5.63 1.71
CA LEU A 125 -9.22 -5.13 1.99
C LEU A 125 -9.24 -3.69 2.51
N GLY A 126 -8.06 -3.13 2.82
CA GLY A 126 -7.95 -1.76 3.33
C GLY A 126 -8.79 -1.53 4.59
N GLY A 127 -9.45 -0.38 4.65
CA GLY A 127 -10.36 0.01 5.73
C GLY A 127 -11.82 -0.38 5.50
N VAL A 128 -12.11 -1.44 4.75
CA VAL A 128 -13.49 -1.81 4.38
C VAL A 128 -14.43 -1.95 5.59
N ARG A 129 -13.94 -2.50 6.71
CA ARG A 129 -14.70 -2.70 7.95
C ARG A 129 -14.77 -1.44 8.84
N GLY A 130 -14.02 -0.40 8.48
CA GLY A 130 -13.93 0.85 9.21
C GLY A 130 -15.10 1.79 8.96
N ARG A 131 -15.19 2.89 9.70
CA ARG A 131 -16.06 4.01 9.33
C ARG A 131 -15.40 4.86 8.23
N PHE A 132 -16.18 5.76 7.63
CA PHE A 132 -15.59 6.81 6.81
C PHE A 132 -14.90 7.85 7.69
N TYR A 133 -13.72 8.28 7.28
CA TYR A 133 -13.03 9.44 7.85
C TYR A 133 -12.91 10.48 6.74
N VAL A 134 -13.43 11.69 6.96
CA VAL A 134 -13.42 12.76 5.95
C VAL A 134 -12.31 13.75 6.28
N VAL A 135 -11.31 13.82 5.41
CA VAL A 135 -10.26 14.84 5.47
C VAL A 135 -10.85 16.17 5.03
N THR A 136 -10.77 17.14 5.94
CA THR A 136 -11.30 18.50 5.79
C THR A 136 -10.22 19.57 5.90
N ASP A 137 -9.06 19.19 6.40
CA ASP A 137 -7.89 20.03 6.59
C ASP A 137 -6.69 19.40 5.85
N ALA A 138 -6.01 20.22 5.06
CA ALA A 138 -4.86 19.80 4.25
C ALA A 138 -3.52 20.05 4.96
N SER A 139 -3.53 20.64 6.16
CA SER A 139 -2.32 20.98 6.89
C SER A 139 -1.66 19.77 7.55
N ASP A 140 -0.36 19.91 7.82
CA ASP A 140 0.50 18.89 8.42
C ASP A 140 1.40 19.47 9.52
N ASP A 141 0.82 20.38 10.30
CA ASP A 141 1.57 21.32 11.16
C ASP A 141 2.08 20.67 12.48
N ASP A 142 1.38 19.65 12.97
CA ASP A 142 1.75 18.93 14.21
C ASP A 142 1.94 17.44 13.91
N LEU A 143 3.21 17.01 13.94
CA LEU A 143 3.62 15.63 13.65
C LEU A 143 3.39 14.69 14.84
N VAL A 144 3.30 15.23 16.05
CA VAL A 144 3.17 14.46 17.30
C VAL A 144 1.70 14.29 17.67
N ASN A 145 0.91 15.36 17.58
CA ASN A 145 -0.52 15.39 17.89
C ASN A 145 -1.33 15.95 16.71
N PRO A 146 -1.36 15.25 15.57
CA PRO A 146 -2.04 15.73 14.38
C PRO A 146 -3.53 15.96 14.65
N ARG A 147 -4.08 17.08 14.16
CA ARG A 147 -5.47 17.46 14.44
C ARG A 147 -6.48 16.54 13.75
N PRO A 148 -7.61 16.18 14.40
CA PRO A 148 -8.75 15.57 13.71
C PRO A 148 -9.18 16.41 12.50
N GLY A 149 -9.43 15.73 11.38
CA GLY A 149 -9.70 16.36 10.09
C GLY A 149 -8.51 16.39 9.12
N THR A 150 -7.27 16.19 9.59
CA THR A 150 -6.08 16.05 8.71
C THR A 150 -5.89 14.61 8.22
N LEU A 151 -5.08 14.46 7.17
CA LEU A 151 -4.68 13.14 6.67
C LEU A 151 -3.76 12.40 7.66
N ARG A 152 -2.80 13.09 8.30
CA ARG A 152 -1.90 12.48 9.30
C ARG A 152 -2.66 11.90 10.47
N HIS A 153 -3.63 12.62 11.01
CA HIS A 153 -4.47 12.08 12.08
C HIS A 153 -5.24 10.83 11.59
N ALA A 154 -5.78 10.86 10.37
CA ALA A 154 -6.57 9.74 9.84
C ALA A 154 -5.77 8.43 9.72
N VAL A 155 -4.53 8.50 9.25
CA VAL A 155 -3.75 7.30 8.91
C VAL A 155 -3.10 6.63 10.12
N ILE A 156 -2.92 7.35 11.23
CA ILE A 156 -2.34 6.81 12.48
C ILE A 156 -3.37 6.19 13.42
N GLN A 157 -4.67 6.32 13.15
CA GLN A 157 -5.69 5.71 14.01
C GLN A 157 -5.51 4.18 14.06
N GLU A 158 -5.79 3.57 15.20
CA GLU A 158 -5.70 2.11 15.35
C GLU A 158 -6.83 1.40 14.60
N GLU A 159 -8.05 1.96 14.61
CA GLU A 159 -9.18 1.32 13.94
C GLU A 159 -9.04 1.32 12.41
N PRO A 160 -9.69 0.37 11.72
CA PRO A 160 -9.81 0.43 10.27
C PRO A 160 -10.51 1.72 9.84
N LEU A 161 -10.04 2.38 8.78
CA LEU A 161 -10.67 3.61 8.25
C LEU A 161 -10.70 3.66 6.73
N TRP A 162 -11.85 4.05 6.19
CA TRP A 162 -11.98 4.44 4.79
C TRP A 162 -11.90 5.97 4.68
N ILE A 163 -10.72 6.45 4.33
CA ILE A 163 -10.36 7.87 4.30
C ILE A 163 -10.78 8.47 2.96
N VAL A 164 -11.54 9.56 3.03
CA VAL A 164 -12.08 10.30 1.88
C VAL A 164 -11.78 11.78 2.05
N PHE A 165 -11.99 12.58 1.01
CA PHE A 165 -11.65 14.00 1.01
C PHE A 165 -12.90 14.83 0.74
N SER A 166 -13.07 15.90 1.51
CA SER A 166 -14.24 16.79 1.41
C SER A 166 -14.21 17.70 0.17
N ARG A 167 -13.02 17.99 -0.35
CA ARG A 167 -12.77 18.88 -1.48
C ARG A 167 -11.41 18.59 -2.10
N ASP A 168 -11.16 19.21 -3.24
CA ASP A 168 -9.84 19.26 -3.86
C ASP A 168 -8.84 19.91 -2.91
N MET A 169 -7.64 19.35 -2.80
CA MET A 169 -6.60 19.88 -1.92
C MET A 169 -5.20 19.42 -2.33
N ILE A 170 -4.23 20.26 -2.01
CA ILE A 170 -2.80 19.93 -2.05
C ILE A 170 -2.34 19.79 -0.60
N ILE A 171 -1.87 18.60 -0.24
CA ILE A 171 -1.35 18.28 1.08
C ILE A 171 0.17 18.22 0.94
N ARG A 172 0.85 19.20 1.56
CA ARG A 172 2.31 19.16 1.71
C ARG A 172 2.61 18.46 3.03
N LEU A 173 3.21 17.28 2.94
CA LEU A 173 3.68 16.56 4.12
C LEU A 173 5.02 17.17 4.57
N ASN A 174 5.13 17.55 5.83
CA ASN A 174 6.36 18.10 6.38
C ASN A 174 7.41 17.00 6.60
N GLU A 175 6.95 15.83 7.04
CA GLU A 175 7.75 14.62 7.23
C GLU A 175 7.05 13.37 6.68
N GLU A 176 7.75 12.24 6.59
CA GLU A 176 7.17 10.99 6.11
C GLU A 176 5.83 10.66 6.81
N LEU A 177 4.84 10.33 6.00
CA LEU A 177 3.52 9.94 6.48
C LEU A 177 3.51 8.42 6.71
N ILE A 178 4.00 8.00 7.86
CA ILE A 178 3.93 6.61 8.27
C ILE A 178 2.51 6.30 8.74
N MET A 179 1.91 5.26 8.16
CA MET A 179 0.52 4.88 8.41
C MET A 179 0.39 3.54 9.13
N ASN A 180 -0.79 3.29 9.70
CA ASN A 180 -1.17 2.01 10.30
C ASN A 180 -1.87 1.08 9.30
N SER A 181 -1.99 -0.20 9.67
CA SER A 181 -2.73 -1.22 8.90
C SER A 181 -4.22 -0.87 8.76
N TYR A 182 -4.91 -1.56 7.83
CA TYR A 182 -6.36 -1.47 7.60
C TYR A 182 -6.85 -0.07 7.22
N LYS A 183 -6.11 0.59 6.33
CA LYS A 183 -6.45 1.92 5.84
C LYS A 183 -6.76 1.87 4.35
N THR A 184 -7.77 2.63 3.95
CA THR A 184 -8.00 2.96 2.55
C THR A 184 -7.92 4.46 2.39
N ILE A 185 -7.01 4.98 1.56
CA ILE A 185 -7.02 6.36 1.12
C ILE A 185 -7.66 6.39 -0.26
N ASP A 186 -8.86 6.97 -0.36
CA ASP A 186 -9.66 6.95 -1.56
C ASP A 186 -10.06 8.37 -1.95
N ALA A 187 -9.35 8.91 -2.93
CA ALA A 187 -9.53 10.27 -3.44
C ALA A 187 -10.51 10.37 -4.62
N ARG A 188 -11.36 9.36 -4.89
CA ARG A 188 -12.39 9.51 -5.94
C ARG A 188 -13.38 10.64 -5.64
N GLY A 189 -13.60 11.54 -6.59
CA GLY A 189 -14.53 12.67 -6.41
C GLY A 189 -13.90 13.91 -5.77
N ALA A 190 -12.59 13.91 -5.55
CA ALA A 190 -11.79 15.09 -5.24
C ALA A 190 -10.45 15.00 -5.98
N ASN A 191 -9.90 16.13 -6.42
CA ASN A 191 -8.55 16.20 -6.95
C ASN A 191 -7.56 16.44 -5.80
N VAL A 192 -6.90 15.36 -5.36
CA VAL A 192 -6.04 15.38 -4.17
C VAL A 192 -4.61 15.10 -4.55
N HIS A 193 -3.73 16.04 -4.18
CA HIS A 193 -2.30 15.99 -4.44
C HIS A 193 -1.54 15.85 -3.12
N ILE A 194 -0.62 14.89 -3.03
CA ILE A 194 0.46 14.86 -2.05
C ILE A 194 1.71 15.38 -2.77
N ALA A 195 2.14 16.60 -2.47
CA ALA A 195 3.18 17.25 -3.25
C ALA A 195 4.00 18.28 -2.47
N TYR A 196 5.17 18.62 -3.02
CA TYR A 196 6.07 19.66 -2.53
C TYR A 196 6.59 19.42 -1.11
N GLY A 197 6.71 18.17 -0.69
CA GLY A 197 7.16 17.76 0.64
C GLY A 197 7.46 16.27 0.68
N ALA A 198 7.41 15.69 1.86
CA ALA A 198 7.63 14.27 2.07
C ALA A 198 6.50 13.39 1.45
N GLN A 199 6.65 12.08 1.55
CA GLN A 199 5.73 11.10 0.96
C GLN A 199 5.07 10.17 1.98
N ILE A 200 4.25 9.24 1.47
CA ILE A 200 3.60 8.18 2.26
C ILE A 200 4.56 7.01 2.45
N THR A 201 4.70 6.55 3.69
CA THR A 201 5.54 5.39 4.05
C THR A 201 4.65 4.23 4.52
N ILE A 202 4.62 3.16 3.74
CA ILE A 202 3.95 1.89 4.08
C ILE A 202 5.01 0.92 4.59
N GLN A 203 5.25 0.96 5.90
CA GLN A 203 6.28 0.13 6.54
C GLN A 203 5.69 -0.66 7.69
N PHE A 204 6.02 -1.96 7.73
CA PHE A 204 5.59 -2.89 8.78
C PHE A 204 4.07 -2.82 9.05
N VAL A 205 3.30 -2.82 7.96
CA VAL A 205 1.82 -2.82 7.96
C VAL A 205 1.28 -3.69 6.84
N HIS A 206 0.00 -3.99 6.90
CA HIS A 206 -0.73 -4.79 5.92
C HIS A 206 -2.15 -4.26 5.72
N ASN A 207 -2.85 -4.75 4.70
CA ASN A 207 -4.20 -4.30 4.33
C ASN A 207 -4.28 -2.78 4.13
N VAL A 208 -3.51 -2.25 3.18
CA VAL A 208 -3.57 -0.85 2.76
C VAL A 208 -4.07 -0.76 1.32
N ILE A 209 -4.97 0.18 1.05
CA ILE A 209 -5.39 0.56 -0.31
C ILE A 209 -5.14 2.05 -0.49
N ILE A 210 -4.39 2.44 -1.52
CA ILE A 210 -4.23 3.84 -1.93
C ILE A 210 -4.80 3.96 -3.34
N HIS A 211 -5.76 4.86 -3.53
CA HIS A 211 -6.49 4.97 -4.79
C HIS A 211 -6.85 6.42 -5.16
N ASN A 212 -6.65 6.74 -6.44
CA ASN A 212 -7.00 8.02 -7.07
C ASN A 212 -6.28 9.25 -6.49
N LEU A 213 -5.07 9.07 -5.96
CA LEU A 213 -4.20 10.15 -5.45
C LEU A 213 -3.17 10.57 -6.50
N HIS A 214 -2.87 11.87 -6.54
CA HIS A 214 -1.72 12.41 -7.28
C HIS A 214 -0.55 12.58 -6.32
N ILE A 215 0.60 11.97 -6.61
CA ILE A 215 1.81 12.07 -5.78
C ILE A 215 2.95 12.52 -6.70
N HIS A 216 3.54 13.68 -6.44
CA HIS A 216 4.58 14.27 -7.29
C HIS A 216 5.38 15.34 -6.54
N ASP A 217 6.48 15.81 -7.14
CA ASP A 217 7.35 16.85 -6.56
C ASP A 217 7.75 16.55 -5.10
N ILE A 218 8.05 15.28 -4.82
CA ILE A 218 8.45 14.82 -3.50
C ILE A 218 9.89 15.26 -3.23
N SER A 219 10.10 15.83 -2.06
CA SER A 219 11.40 16.20 -1.52
C SER A 219 11.56 15.59 -0.13
N PRO A 220 12.80 15.39 0.36
CA PRO A 220 13.02 15.10 1.76
C PRO A 220 12.27 16.10 2.66
N GLY A 221 11.83 15.63 3.84
CA GLY A 221 11.28 16.51 4.86
C GLY A 221 12.25 17.67 5.13
N ALA A 222 11.70 18.87 5.30
CA ALA A 222 12.52 20.00 5.67
C ALA A 222 12.97 19.78 7.12
N ALA A 223 14.20 19.33 7.32
CA ALA A 223 14.84 19.41 8.62
C ALA A 223 14.91 20.91 8.99
N GLU A 224 14.07 21.34 9.92
CA GLU A 224 14.27 22.61 10.64
C GLU A 224 15.50 22.53 11.53
#